data_AF-K0TIY8-F1
#
_entry.id   AF-K0TIY8-F1
#
_cell.length_a   1.000
_cell.length_b   1.000
_cell.length_c   1.000
_cell.angle_alpha   90.00
_cell.angle_beta   90.00
_cell.angle_gamma   90.00
#
_symmetry.space_group_name_H-M   'P 1'
#
loop_
_entity.id
_entity.type
_entity.pdbx_description
1 polymer ?
#
loop_
_entity_poly.entity_id
_entity_poly.type
_entity_poly.pdbx_seq_one_letter_code
_entity_poly.pdbx_strand_id
1 'polypeptide(L)'
;MDRDIRDIERQEKQILQEIKQRARTPGVNPHTDTALKAQSKQLVQLRNQKAKLYETKAQLGSVGMQAAAMASQVSAIEAVGSVTSALSTANSVMDAKKMSKTMMEFQRQNEIANVKEELLNDALADAFDESDVEEEAEDVTAQVLAELGVELDGKMVGLDAPSNKVSSGELDQVAEEEAALADALPDLRARLDAL
;
A
#
# COMPACT_ATOMS: atom_id res chain seq x y z
N MET A 1 7.25 17.07 -1.74
CA MET A 1 6.50 15.78 -1.72
C MET A 1 7.26 14.70 -0.96
N ASP A 2 8.34 14.10 -1.48
CA ASP A 2 9.03 13.03 -0.72
C ASP A 2 9.60 13.47 0.62
N ARG A 3 10.06 14.72 0.71
CA ARG A 3 10.49 15.33 1.97
C ARG A 3 9.31 15.48 2.95
N ASP A 4 8.19 15.98 2.47
CA ASP A 4 6.98 16.22 3.29
C ASP A 4 6.38 14.90 3.79
N ILE A 5 6.39 13.86 2.96
CA ILE A 5 6.01 12.50 3.35
C ILE A 5 6.90 12.01 4.50
N ARG A 6 8.23 12.13 4.38
CA ARG A 6 9.16 11.73 5.46
C ARG A 6 8.95 12.53 6.75
N ASP A 7 8.66 13.82 6.62
CA ASP A 7 8.39 14.68 7.79
C ASP A 7 7.10 14.27 8.50
N ILE A 8 6.03 13.93 7.74
CA ILE A 8 4.79 13.38 8.30
C ILE A 8 5.00 12.01 8.93
N GLU A 9 5.79 11.13 8.32
CA GLU A 9 6.12 9.82 8.91
C GLU A 9 6.86 9.94 10.24
N ARG A 10 7.75 10.94 10.37
CA ARG A 10 8.42 11.23 11.63
C ARG A 10 7.43 11.71 12.68
N GLN A 11 6.50 12.59 12.32
CA GLN A 11 5.45 13.08 13.21
C GLN A 11 4.49 11.97 13.63
N GLU A 12 4.10 11.08 12.71
CA GLU A 12 3.27 9.91 12.99
C GLU A 12 3.93 9.02 14.06
N LYS A 13 5.23 8.71 13.89
CA LYS A 13 6.00 7.92 14.86
C LYS A 13 6.08 8.60 16.23
N GLN A 14 6.28 9.92 16.26
CA GLN A 14 6.33 10.68 17.52
C GLN A 14 4.99 10.64 18.26
N ILE A 15 3.89 10.95 17.59
CA ILE A 15 2.55 10.91 18.20
C ILE A 15 2.20 9.50 18.65
N LEU A 16 2.58 8.47 17.90
CA LEU A 16 2.35 7.08 18.28
C LEU A 16 3.12 6.72 19.56
N GLN A 17 4.35 7.21 19.73
CA GLN A 17 5.10 7.06 20.98
C GLN A 17 4.44 7.81 22.14
N GLU A 18 3.97 9.04 21.91
CA GLU A 18 3.27 9.83 22.93
C GLU A 18 1.96 9.16 23.39
N ILE A 19 1.16 8.64 22.45
CA ILE A 19 -0.07 7.89 22.75
C ILE A 19 0.27 6.65 23.58
N LYS A 20 1.28 5.87 23.18
CA LYS A 20 1.73 4.67 23.92
C LYS A 20 2.20 5.02 25.33
N GLN A 21 2.96 6.10 25.49
CA GLN A 21 3.46 6.54 26.79
C GLN A 21 2.31 6.99 27.68
N ARG A 22 1.35 7.74 27.14
CA ARG A 22 0.20 8.27 27.87
C ARG A 22 -0.81 7.19 28.26
N ALA A 23 -1.00 6.19 27.41
CA ALA A 23 -1.86 5.03 27.70
C ALA A 23 -1.31 4.14 28.82
N ARG A 24 0.01 4.13 29.05
CA ARG A 24 0.66 3.36 30.14
C ARG A 24 0.69 4.09 31.48
N THR A 25 0.30 5.36 31.53
CA THR A 25 0.30 6.14 32.76
C THR A 25 -0.80 5.64 33.70
N PRO A 26 -0.48 5.31 34.98
CA PRO A 26 -1.47 4.83 35.94
C PRO A 26 -2.60 5.85 36.15
N GLY A 27 -3.86 5.39 36.13
CA GLY A 27 -5.05 6.23 36.31
C GLY A 27 -5.59 6.88 35.04
N VAL A 28 -4.98 6.64 33.88
CA VAL A 28 -5.50 7.08 32.58
C VAL A 28 -6.41 5.99 32.01
N ASN A 29 -7.69 6.29 31.86
CA ASN A 29 -8.63 5.44 31.14
C ASN A 29 -8.61 5.79 29.64
N PRO A 30 -8.36 4.82 28.73
CA PRO A 30 -8.24 5.08 27.29
C PRO A 30 -9.45 5.76 26.66
N HIS A 31 -10.64 5.55 27.22
CA HIS A 31 -11.89 6.06 26.69
C HIS A 31 -12.33 7.42 27.27
N THR A 32 -11.78 7.83 28.42
CA THR A 32 -12.23 9.06 29.11
C THR A 32 -11.20 10.18 29.08
N ASP A 33 -9.93 9.88 28.76
CA ASP A 33 -8.89 10.90 28.71
C ASP A 33 -8.97 11.75 27.44
N THR A 34 -9.23 13.05 27.63
CA THR A 34 -9.48 13.99 26.54
C THR A 34 -8.27 14.19 25.63
N ALA A 35 -7.06 14.20 26.20
CA ALA A 35 -5.87 14.41 25.40
C ALA A 35 -5.40 13.13 24.66
N LEU A 36 -5.71 11.91 25.15
CA LEU A 36 -5.44 10.68 24.41
C LEU A 36 -6.34 10.61 23.19
N LYS A 37 -7.61 11.01 23.36
CA LYS A 37 -8.58 11.19 22.26
C LYS A 37 -8.12 12.24 21.26
N ALA A 38 -7.57 13.37 21.72
CA ALA A 38 -7.03 14.42 20.84
C ALA A 38 -5.81 13.93 20.04
N GLN A 39 -4.84 13.28 20.70
CA GLN A 39 -3.65 12.71 20.05
C GLN A 39 -4.02 11.61 19.06
N SER A 40 -5.00 10.76 19.38
CA SER A 40 -5.50 9.72 18.47
C SER A 40 -6.18 10.32 17.25
N LYS A 41 -6.97 11.39 17.42
CA LYS A 41 -7.55 12.13 16.29
C LYS A 41 -6.46 12.74 15.40
N GLN A 42 -5.41 13.29 16.00
CA GLN A 42 -4.28 13.86 15.29
C GLN A 42 -3.51 12.78 14.50
N LEU A 43 -3.36 11.57 15.05
CA LEU A 43 -2.76 10.43 14.36
C LEU A 43 -3.54 10.05 13.10
N VAL A 44 -4.88 9.96 13.19
CA VAL A 44 -5.73 9.66 12.03
C VAL A 44 -5.62 10.77 10.97
N GLN A 45 -5.60 12.04 11.38
CA GLN A 45 -5.42 13.16 10.46
C GLN A 45 -4.08 13.11 9.72
N LEU A 46 -2.99 12.79 10.43
CA LEU A 46 -1.67 12.61 9.82
C LEU A 46 -1.63 11.45 8.82
N ARG A 47 -2.30 10.34 9.11
CA ARG A 47 -2.43 9.20 8.17
C ARG A 47 -3.21 9.58 6.92
N ASN A 48 -4.34 10.27 7.07
CA ASN A 48 -5.11 10.76 5.93
C ASN A 48 -4.31 11.77 5.09
N GLN A 49 -3.56 12.65 5.74
CA GLN A 49 -2.69 13.60 5.06
C GLN A 49 -1.56 12.88 4.30
N LYS A 50 -0.95 11.84 4.89
CA LYS A 50 0.04 10.98 4.24
C LYS A 50 -0.56 10.30 3.00
N ALA A 51 -1.72 9.66 3.12
CA ALA A 51 -2.40 9.02 2.00
C ALA A 51 -2.68 10.00 0.85
N LYS A 52 -3.21 11.19 1.18
CA LYS A 52 -3.47 12.24 0.19
C LYS A 52 -2.20 12.74 -0.50
N LEU A 53 -1.06 12.80 0.21
CA LEU A 53 0.22 13.15 -0.41
C LEU A 53 0.71 12.07 -1.38
N TYR A 54 0.49 10.79 -1.10
CA TYR A 54 0.81 9.71 -2.05
C TYR A 54 -0.07 9.77 -3.29
N GLU A 55 -1.37 10.00 -3.13
CA GLU A 55 -2.31 10.20 -4.24
C GLU A 55 -1.89 11.39 -5.10
N THR A 56 -1.62 12.55 -4.47
CA THR A 56 -1.15 13.76 -5.15
C THR A 56 0.19 13.51 -5.86
N LYS A 57 1.09 12.71 -5.28
CA LYS A 57 2.36 12.34 -5.91
C LYS A 57 2.13 11.49 -7.16
N ALA A 58 1.20 10.54 -7.13
CA ALA A 58 0.83 9.73 -8.29
C ALA A 58 0.24 10.59 -9.41
N GLN A 59 -0.70 11.48 -9.07
CA GLN A 59 -1.29 12.44 -10.00
C GLN A 59 -0.24 13.36 -10.62
N LEU A 60 0.68 13.92 -9.81
CA LEU A 60 1.75 14.78 -10.32
C LEU A 60 2.75 14.01 -11.21
N GLY A 61 3.00 12.74 -10.91
CA GLY A 61 3.77 11.84 -11.78
C GLY A 61 3.10 11.66 -13.15
N SER A 62 1.78 11.43 -13.17
CA SER A 62 0.98 11.33 -14.39
C SER A 62 1.01 12.63 -15.21
N VAL A 63 0.80 13.79 -14.58
CA VAL A 63 0.90 15.09 -15.25
C VAL A 63 2.31 15.34 -15.81
N GLY A 64 3.36 14.93 -15.07
CA GLY A 64 4.73 14.99 -15.56
C GLY A 64 4.97 14.11 -16.80
N MET A 65 4.40 12.90 -16.83
CA MET A 65 4.44 12.01 -17.99
C MET A 65 3.64 12.59 -19.17
N GLN A 66 2.47 13.17 -18.92
CA GLN A 66 1.65 13.83 -19.94
C GLN A 66 2.39 15.04 -20.53
N ALA A 67 3.06 15.84 -19.70
CA ALA A 67 3.91 16.94 -20.16
C ALA A 67 5.11 16.44 -20.99
N ALA A 68 5.76 15.35 -20.58
CA ALA A 68 6.84 14.73 -21.35
C ALA A 68 6.35 14.16 -22.69
N ALA A 69 5.16 13.55 -22.71
CA ALA A 69 4.51 13.07 -23.93
C ALA A 69 4.14 14.23 -24.85
N MET A 70 3.57 15.33 -24.32
CA MET A 70 3.29 16.55 -25.07
C MET A 70 4.56 17.16 -25.66
N ALA A 71 5.65 17.26 -24.88
CA ALA A 71 6.93 17.74 -25.39
C ALA A 71 7.47 16.86 -26.53
N SER A 72 7.33 15.54 -26.39
CA SER A 72 7.71 14.58 -27.44
C SER A 72 6.83 14.71 -28.69
N GLN A 73 5.52 14.94 -28.50
CA GLN A 73 4.58 15.21 -29.57
C GLN A 73 4.93 16.49 -30.33
N VAL A 74 5.27 17.56 -29.61
CA VAL A 74 5.72 18.84 -30.20
C VAL A 74 6.99 18.64 -31.02
N SER A 75 8.00 17.93 -30.47
CA SER A 75 9.23 17.64 -31.20
C SER A 75 8.98 16.77 -32.45
N ALA A 76 8.08 15.78 -32.36
CA ALA A 76 7.67 14.99 -33.51
C ALA A 76 6.95 15.83 -34.57
N ILE A 77 6.08 16.76 -34.17
CA ILE A 77 5.39 17.70 -35.07
C ILE A 77 6.40 18.63 -35.74
N GLU A 78 7.39 19.16 -35.01
CA GLU A 78 8.46 19.98 -35.59
C GLU A 78 9.29 19.18 -36.61
N ALA A 79 9.65 17.94 -36.29
CA ALA A 79 10.36 17.04 -37.19
C ALA A 79 9.53 16.73 -38.45
N VAL A 80 8.26 16.36 -38.30
CA VAL A 80 7.34 16.14 -39.41
C VAL A 80 7.13 17.41 -40.22
N GLY A 81 7.07 18.59 -39.60
CA GLY A 81 6.98 19.88 -40.28
C GLY A 81 8.21 20.20 -41.13
N SER A 82 9.41 19.89 -40.64
CA SER A 82 10.66 20.03 -41.39
C SER A 82 10.76 19.04 -42.55
N VAL A 83 10.37 17.78 -42.33
CA VAL A 83 10.32 16.74 -43.36
C VAL A 83 9.23 17.06 -44.38
N THR A 84 8.09 17.61 -43.97
CA THR A 84 7.01 18.05 -44.86
C THR A 84 7.40 19.29 -45.63
N SER A 85 8.18 20.22 -45.06
CA SER A 85 8.75 21.34 -45.81
C SER A 85 9.75 20.86 -46.85
N ALA A 86 10.65 19.94 -46.49
CA ALA A 86 11.61 19.34 -47.42
C ALA A 86 10.91 18.50 -48.51
N LEU A 87 9.91 17.72 -48.13
CA LEU A 87 9.03 17.01 -49.05
C LEU A 87 8.26 18.00 -49.90
N SER A 88 7.71 19.10 -49.38
CA SER A 88 7.00 20.14 -50.13
C SER A 88 7.91 20.81 -51.17
N THR A 89 9.18 21.08 -50.84
CA THR A 89 10.17 21.56 -51.82
C THR A 89 10.47 20.50 -52.89
N ALA A 90 10.63 19.23 -52.50
CA ALA A 90 10.80 18.10 -53.43
C ALA A 90 9.51 17.77 -54.22
N ASN A 91 8.35 18.16 -53.69
CA ASN A 91 7.01 17.85 -54.16
C ASN A 91 6.32 19.01 -54.88
N SER A 92 6.95 20.20 -54.89
CA SER A 92 6.56 21.34 -55.72
C SER A 92 6.59 21.01 -57.22
N VAL A 93 7.17 19.86 -57.57
CA VAL A 93 7.19 19.30 -58.92
C VAL A 93 6.12 18.18 -59.11
N MET A 94 5.40 17.69 -58.07
CA MET A 94 4.49 16.54 -58.29
C MET A 94 3.18 16.31 -57.48
N ASP A 95 2.89 16.86 -56.29
CA ASP A 95 1.87 16.16 -55.45
C ASP A 95 1.07 16.97 -54.40
N ALA A 96 0.47 18.09 -54.80
CA ALA A 96 -0.56 18.77 -53.98
C ALA A 96 -1.79 17.85 -53.70
N LYS A 97 -2.00 16.83 -54.55
CA LYS A 97 -3.15 15.91 -54.47
C LYS A 97 -2.97 14.84 -53.38
N LYS A 98 -1.77 14.29 -53.15
CA LYS A 98 -1.53 13.41 -51.99
C LYS A 98 -1.53 14.14 -50.66
N MET A 99 -1.05 15.38 -50.57
CA MET A 99 -1.06 16.13 -49.31
C MET A 99 -2.49 16.28 -48.76
N SER A 100 -3.45 16.63 -49.63
CA SER A 100 -4.87 16.70 -49.28
C SER A 100 -5.43 15.35 -48.78
N LYS A 101 -5.03 14.24 -49.42
CA LYS A 101 -5.43 12.90 -49.01
C LYS A 101 -4.82 12.50 -47.66
N THR A 102 -3.55 12.80 -47.42
CA THR A 102 -2.87 12.50 -46.15
C THR A 102 -3.46 13.30 -44.99
N MET A 103 -3.83 14.56 -45.22
CA MET A 103 -4.44 15.40 -44.19
C MET A 103 -5.85 14.93 -43.81
N MET A 104 -6.62 14.44 -44.79
CA MET A 104 -7.93 13.82 -44.57
C MET A 104 -7.80 12.50 -43.80
N GLU A 105 -6.81 11.67 -44.14
CA GLU A 105 -6.55 10.41 -43.42
C GLU A 105 -6.06 10.66 -41.99
N PHE A 106 -5.26 11.72 -41.77
CA PHE A 106 -4.81 12.12 -40.44
C PHE A 106 -5.98 12.58 -39.56
N GLN A 107 -6.90 13.41 -40.08
CA GLN A 107 -8.11 13.78 -39.35
C GLN A 107 -8.94 12.56 -38.98
N ARG A 108 -9.14 11.63 -39.91
CA ARG A 108 -9.87 10.38 -39.66
C ARG A 108 -9.20 9.51 -38.59
N GLN A 109 -7.87 9.35 -38.65
CA GLN A 109 -7.11 8.58 -37.66
C GLN A 109 -7.16 9.22 -36.28
N ASN A 110 -7.10 10.56 -36.21
CA ASN A 110 -7.17 11.31 -34.97
C ASN A 110 -8.56 11.19 -34.32
N GLU A 111 -9.63 11.23 -35.12
CA GLU A 111 -11.00 11.02 -34.66
C GLU A 111 -11.21 9.57 -34.14
N ILE A 112 -10.68 8.58 -34.85
CA ILE A 112 -10.70 7.18 -34.38
C ILE A 112 -9.88 7.02 -33.08
N ALA A 113 -8.77 7.73 -32.93
CA ALA A 113 -7.97 7.70 -31.71
C ALA A 113 -8.73 8.30 -30.52
N ASN A 114 -9.38 9.47 -30.70
CA ASN A 114 -10.20 10.09 -29.67
C ASN A 114 -11.36 9.18 -29.23
N VAL A 115 -12.06 8.56 -30.17
CA VAL A 115 -13.15 7.61 -29.85
C VAL A 115 -12.62 6.39 -29.10
N LYS A 116 -11.43 5.89 -29.45
CA LYS A 116 -10.81 4.79 -28.70
C LYS A 116 -10.38 5.20 -27.30
N GLU A 117 -9.94 6.44 -27.11
CA GLU A 117 -9.59 6.99 -25.81
C GLU A 117 -10.84 7.19 -24.94
N GLU A 118 -11.95 7.65 -25.52
CA GLU A 118 -13.26 7.70 -24.84
C GLU A 118 -13.75 6.30 -24.44
N LEU A 119 -13.69 5.31 -25.33
CA LEU A 119 -14.07 3.92 -25.01
C LEU A 119 -13.14 3.28 -23.99
N LEU A 120 -11.84 3.60 -24.01
CA LEU A 120 -10.89 3.13 -23.00
C LEU A 120 -11.22 3.77 -21.64
N ASN A 121 -11.49 5.06 -21.59
CA ASN A 121 -11.87 5.76 -20.36
C ASN A 121 -13.21 5.26 -19.81
N ASP A 122 -14.18 4.95 -20.66
CA ASP A 122 -15.47 4.39 -20.25
C ASP A 122 -15.31 2.97 -19.69
N ALA A 123 -14.49 2.13 -20.35
CA ALA A 123 -14.14 0.81 -19.84
C ALA A 123 -13.27 0.86 -18.56
N LEU A 124 -12.42 1.87 -18.41
CA LEU A 124 -11.66 2.10 -17.18
C LEU A 124 -12.58 2.57 -16.06
N ALA A 125 -13.53 3.46 -16.34
CA ALA A 125 -14.51 3.94 -15.38
C ALA A 125 -15.43 2.81 -14.89
N ASP A 126 -15.84 1.91 -15.79
CA ASP A 126 -16.63 0.71 -15.45
C ASP A 126 -15.80 -0.31 -14.64
N ALA A 127 -14.50 -0.43 -14.93
CA ALA A 127 -13.57 -1.27 -14.14
C ALA A 127 -13.16 -0.67 -12.79
N PHE A 128 -13.37 0.64 -12.60
CA PHE A 128 -13.16 1.36 -11.34
C PHE A 128 -14.48 1.74 -10.64
N ASP A 129 -15.64 1.23 -11.12
CA ASP A 129 -16.93 1.52 -10.52
C ASP A 129 -16.94 1.07 -9.06
N GLU A 130 -17.22 2.03 -8.19
CA GLU A 130 -16.77 2.15 -6.81
C GLU A 130 -17.58 1.29 -5.82
N SER A 131 -18.11 0.15 -6.30
CA SER A 131 -18.94 -0.77 -5.51
C SER A 131 -18.15 -1.82 -4.72
N ASP A 132 -16.85 -2.03 -5.04
CA ASP A 132 -15.95 -2.93 -4.29
C ASP A 132 -15.18 -2.22 -3.15
N VAL A 133 -15.16 -0.88 -3.13
CA VAL A 133 -14.31 -0.11 -2.19
C VAL A 133 -14.87 -0.11 -0.76
N GLU A 134 -16.20 -0.19 -0.60
CA GLU A 134 -16.83 -0.14 0.73
C GLU A 134 -16.72 -1.48 1.46
N GLU A 135 -16.81 -2.62 0.74
CA GLU A 135 -16.63 -3.97 1.30
C GLU A 135 -15.14 -4.26 1.60
N GLU A 136 -14.21 -3.87 0.71
CA GLU A 136 -12.77 -3.98 0.99
C GLU A 136 -12.32 -3.07 2.16
N ALA A 137 -12.94 -1.91 2.36
CA ALA A 137 -12.61 -1.02 3.47
C ALA A 137 -13.00 -1.62 4.84
N GLU A 138 -14.11 -2.33 4.93
CA GLU A 138 -14.53 -3.04 6.15
C GLU A 138 -13.60 -4.21 6.48
N ASP A 139 -13.18 -4.99 5.47
CA ASP A 139 -12.25 -6.11 5.66
C ASP A 139 -10.85 -5.63 6.08
N VAL A 140 -10.34 -4.58 5.44
CA VAL A 140 -9.03 -3.99 5.80
C VAL A 140 -9.07 -3.38 7.19
N THR A 141 -10.17 -2.76 7.61
CA THR A 141 -10.29 -2.22 8.98
C THR A 141 -10.38 -3.34 10.02
N ALA A 142 -11.11 -4.43 9.76
CA ALA A 142 -11.15 -5.60 10.64
C ALA A 142 -9.76 -6.25 10.78
N GLN A 143 -9.02 -6.39 9.68
CA GLN A 143 -7.66 -6.94 9.67
C GLN A 143 -6.68 -6.04 10.45
N VAL A 144 -6.74 -4.72 10.26
CA VAL A 144 -5.90 -3.77 11.01
C VAL A 144 -6.27 -3.77 12.51
N LEU A 145 -7.54 -3.91 12.88
CA LEU A 145 -7.97 -4.02 14.28
C LEU A 145 -7.46 -5.30 14.96
N ALA A 146 -7.47 -6.42 14.22
CA ALA A 146 -6.90 -7.68 14.67
C ALA A 146 -5.38 -7.61 14.81
N GLU A 147 -4.69 -7.03 13.83
CA GLU A 147 -3.23 -6.87 13.82
C GLU A 147 -2.73 -5.87 14.88
N LEU A 148 -3.56 -4.87 15.23
CA LEU A 148 -3.31 -3.94 16.34
C LEU A 148 -3.59 -4.55 17.72
N GLY A 149 -4.09 -5.79 17.81
CA GLY A 149 -4.21 -6.55 19.06
C GLY A 149 -5.30 -6.09 20.02
N VAL A 150 -6.30 -5.31 19.54
CA VAL A 150 -7.37 -4.76 20.40
C VAL A 150 -8.41 -5.83 20.80
N GLU A 151 -8.54 -6.90 20.01
CA GLU A 151 -9.45 -8.02 20.36
C GLU A 151 -8.92 -8.96 21.44
N LEU A 152 -7.60 -9.06 21.62
CA LEU A 152 -7.04 -9.89 22.68
C LEU A 152 -7.29 -9.28 24.07
N ASP A 153 -7.25 -7.96 24.19
CA ASP A 153 -7.49 -7.28 25.48
C ASP A 153 -8.97 -7.36 25.89
N GLY A 154 -9.91 -7.29 24.94
CA GLY A 154 -11.35 -7.40 25.20
C GLY A 154 -11.81 -8.79 25.65
N LYS A 155 -11.15 -9.86 25.17
CA LYS A 155 -11.43 -11.25 25.60
C LYS A 155 -10.63 -11.67 26.85
N MET A 156 -9.58 -10.94 27.22
CA MET A 156 -8.78 -11.20 28.43
C MET A 156 -9.27 -10.44 29.66
N VAL A 157 -10.06 -9.35 29.50
CA VAL A 157 -10.63 -8.56 30.62
C VAL A 157 -11.88 -9.20 31.26
N GLY A 158 -12.43 -10.27 30.66
CA GLY A 158 -13.62 -10.98 31.17
C GLY A 158 -13.39 -12.39 31.70
N LEU A 159 -12.16 -12.91 31.64
CA LEU A 159 -11.82 -14.19 32.24
C LEU A 159 -11.29 -13.91 33.65
N ASP A 160 -12.18 -14.02 34.64
CA ASP A 160 -11.78 -14.25 36.03
C ASP A 160 -10.65 -15.28 36.01
N ALA A 161 -9.47 -14.86 36.48
CA ALA A 161 -8.36 -15.78 36.68
C ALA A 161 -8.89 -16.93 37.55
N PRO A 162 -8.94 -18.18 37.07
CA PRO A 162 -9.25 -19.28 37.95
C PRO A 162 -8.09 -19.30 38.95
N SER A 163 -8.39 -18.92 40.19
CA SER A 163 -7.54 -19.18 41.35
C SER A 163 -7.51 -20.68 41.56
N ASN A 164 -6.78 -21.38 40.68
CA ASN A 164 -6.40 -22.75 40.90
C ASN A 164 -5.00 -22.69 41.49
N LYS A 165 -4.93 -22.98 42.78
CA LYS A 165 -3.69 -23.27 43.48
C LYS A 165 -2.85 -24.18 42.59
N VAL A 166 -1.67 -23.71 42.21
CA VAL A 166 -0.64 -24.55 41.61
C VAL A 166 -0.29 -25.61 42.65
N SER A 167 -0.83 -26.82 42.51
CA SER A 167 -0.23 -27.99 43.11
C SER A 167 1.07 -28.24 42.36
N SER A 168 2.17 -28.31 43.09
CA SER A 168 3.49 -28.74 42.65
C SER A 168 3.41 -30.08 41.89
N GLY A 169 3.31 -30.03 40.57
CA GLY A 169 3.26 -31.22 39.71
C GLY A 169 4.06 -31.12 38.40
N GLU A 170 4.62 -29.95 38.06
CA GLU A 170 5.34 -29.75 36.79
C GLU A 170 6.87 -29.71 36.94
N LEU A 171 7.41 -30.06 38.11
CA LEU A 171 8.85 -30.27 38.29
C LEU A 171 9.27 -31.75 38.15
N ASP A 172 8.33 -32.71 38.12
CA ASP A 172 8.64 -34.14 38.00
C ASP A 172 8.76 -34.62 36.55
N GLN A 173 8.06 -33.99 35.59
CA GLN A 173 8.08 -34.46 34.19
C GLN A 173 9.40 -34.16 33.47
N VAL A 174 10.10 -33.08 33.84
CA VAL A 174 11.42 -32.77 33.26
C VAL A 174 12.51 -33.67 33.87
N ALA A 175 12.34 -34.10 35.12
CA ALA A 175 13.27 -35.00 35.80
C ALA A 175 13.12 -36.47 35.36
N GLU A 176 11.89 -36.93 35.09
CA GLU A 176 11.65 -38.29 34.56
C GLU A 176 12.16 -38.44 33.12
N GLU A 177 12.09 -37.40 32.28
CA GLU A 177 12.56 -37.47 30.90
C GLU A 177 14.10 -37.49 30.81
N GLU A 178 14.81 -36.72 31.64
CA GLU A 178 16.28 -36.77 31.74
C GLU A 178 16.78 -38.12 32.32
N ALA A 179 16.08 -38.70 33.29
CA ALA A 179 16.46 -39.99 33.87
C ALA A 179 16.22 -41.17 32.91
N ALA A 180 15.13 -41.14 32.12
CA ALA A 180 14.84 -42.17 31.12
C ALA A 180 15.83 -42.14 29.93
N LEU A 181 16.30 -40.95 29.55
CA LEU A 181 17.35 -40.79 28.53
C LEU A 181 18.73 -41.26 29.03
N ALA A 182 19.02 -41.10 30.32
CA ALA A 182 20.27 -41.58 30.92
C ALA A 182 20.36 -43.12 31.03
N ASP A 183 19.24 -43.81 31.27
CA ASP A 183 19.17 -45.27 31.38
C ASP A 183 19.18 -46.00 30.03
N ALA A 184 18.74 -45.34 28.94
CA ALA A 184 18.72 -45.91 27.59
C ALA A 184 20.05 -45.80 26.81
N LEU A 185 20.95 -44.90 27.24
CA LEU A 185 22.26 -44.67 26.61
C LEU A 185 23.26 -45.85 26.67
N PRO A 186 23.33 -46.65 27.75
CA PRO A 186 24.20 -47.83 27.82
C PRO A 186 23.79 -48.95 26.85
N ASP A 187 22.48 -49.18 26.66
CA ASP A 187 21.94 -50.24 25.80
C ASP A 187 22.14 -49.91 24.30
N LEU A 188 22.05 -48.62 23.95
CA LEU A 188 22.38 -48.13 22.60
C LEU A 188 23.87 -48.23 22.29
N ARG A 189 24.76 -48.05 23.28
CA ARG A 189 26.20 -48.26 23.13
C ARG A 189 26.56 -49.74 22.98
N ALA A 190 25.94 -50.63 23.75
CA ALA A 190 26.16 -52.06 23.64
C ALA A 190 25.74 -52.63 22.27
N ARG A 191 24.68 -52.09 21.66
CA ARG A 191 24.26 -52.44 20.29
C ARG A 191 25.18 -51.91 19.19
N LEU A 192 25.90 -50.82 19.44
CA LEU A 192 26.86 -50.25 18.50
C LEU A 192 28.19 -51.02 18.51
N ASP A 193 28.65 -51.46 19.69
CA ASP A 193 29.90 -52.24 19.84
C ASP A 193 29.75 -53.71 19.41
N ALA A 194 28.52 -54.18 19.18
CA ALA A 194 28.22 -55.53 18.69
C ALA A 194 28.04 -55.63 17.16
N LEU A 195 28.33 -54.54 16.42
CA LEU A 195 28.32 -54.47 14.96
C LEU A 195 29.75 -54.39 14.41
#